data_AF-A0A918US83-F1
#
_entry.id   AF-A0A918US83-F1
#
_cell.length_a   1.000
_cell.length_b   1.000
_cell.length_c   1.000
_cell.angle_alpha   90.00
_cell.angle_beta   90.00
_cell.angle_gamma   90.00
#
_symmetry.space_group_name_H-M   'P 1'
#
loop_
_entity.id
_entity.type
_entity.pdbx_description
1 polymer ?
#
loop_
_entity_poly.entity_id
_entity_poly.type
_entity_poly.pdbx_seq_one_letter_code
_entity_poly.pdbx_strand_id
1 'polypeptide(L)' 'MARVAVIGGGISGLGTALMLGLGRRGHTVTLFEQADRQAGENLNRNFFDWDRPRVPQANHPH' A
#
# COMPACT_ATOMS: atom_id res chain seq x y z
N MET A 1 -19.40 9.23 6.63
CA MET A 1 -18.76 8.94 5.34
C MET A 1 -17.76 10.04 5.04
N ALA A 2 -16.54 9.72 4.60
CA ALA A 2 -15.51 10.74 4.30
C ALA A 2 -14.74 10.34 3.04
N ARG A 3 -14.12 11.34 2.38
CA ARG A 3 -13.19 11.12 1.28
C ARG A 3 -11.77 11.18 1.84
N VAL A 4 -10.99 10.13 1.60
CA VAL A 4 -9.65 9.96 2.16
C VAL A 4 -8.66 9.78 1.02
N ALA A 5 -7.60 10.59 1.00
CA ALA A 5 -6.44 10.35 0.16
C ALA A 5 -5.40 9.55 0.95
N VAL A 6 -4.91 8.45 0.37
CA VAL A 6 -3.79 7.67 0.92
C VAL A 6 -2.62 7.82 -0.04
N ILE A 7 -1.46 8.26 0.48
CA ILE A 7 -0.25 8.46 -0.30
C ILE A 7 0.73 7.32 0.01
N GLY A 8 1.08 6.55 -1.02
CA GLY A 8 1.90 5.34 -0.94
C GLY A 8 1.08 4.05 -0.97
N GLY A 9 1.26 3.25 -2.01
CA GLY A 9 0.72 1.91 -2.24
C GLY A 9 1.56 0.80 -1.63
N GLY A 10 2.21 1.08 -0.50
CA GLY A 10 2.90 0.05 0.27
C GLY A 10 2.01 -0.76 1.18
N ILE A 11 2.58 -1.69 1.93
CA ILE A 11 1.78 -2.60 2.79
C ILE A 11 0.91 -1.83 3.81
N SER A 12 1.45 -0.77 4.41
CA SER A 12 0.72 0.10 5.33
C SER A 12 -0.38 0.90 4.62
N GLY A 13 -0.10 1.48 3.46
CA GLY A 13 -1.06 2.26 2.68
C GLY A 13 -2.20 1.43 2.12
N LEU A 14 -1.90 0.26 1.55
CA LEU A 14 -2.90 -0.70 1.07
C LEU A 14 -3.76 -1.22 2.22
N GLY A 15 -3.15 -1.58 3.35
CA GLY A 15 -3.88 -2.01 4.55
C GLY A 15 -4.81 -0.91 5.08
N THR A 16 -4.33 0.33 5.11
CA THR A 16 -5.13 1.49 5.51
C THR A 16 -6.30 1.73 4.56
N ALA A 17 -6.07 1.66 3.24
CA ALA A 17 -7.12 1.85 2.25
C ALA A 17 -8.21 0.78 2.34
N LEU A 18 -7.82 -0.49 2.53
CA LEU A 18 -8.76 -1.59 2.75
C LEU A 18 -9.57 -1.40 4.04
N MET A 19 -8.91 -1.08 5.14
CA MET A 19 -9.57 -0.92 6.43
C MET A 19 -10.56 0.26 6.43
N LEU A 20 -10.20 1.38 5.80
CA LEU A 20 -11.07 2.55 5.70
C LEU A 20 -12.21 2.35 4.69
N GLY A 21 -11.94 1.69 3.57
CA GLY A 21 -12.93 1.44 2.52
C GLY A 21 -13.94 0.37 2.90
N LEU A 22 -13.47 -0.77 3.43
CA LEU A 22 -14.30 -1.92 3.81
C LEU A 22 -14.78 -1.87 5.27
N GLY A 23 -14.34 -0.88 6.04
CA GLY A 23 -14.73 -0.70 7.43
C GLY A 23 -16.22 -0.41 7.59
N ARG A 24 -16.74 -0.60 8.81
CA ARG A 24 -18.17 -0.43 9.17
C ARG A 24 -18.79 0.93 8.79
N ARG A 25 -17.97 1.97 8.62
CA ARG A 25 -18.40 3.34 8.25
C ARG A 25 -18.31 3.63 6.74
N GLY A 26 -17.65 2.77 5.96
CA GLY A 26 -17.47 2.86 4.50
C GLY A 26 -16.96 4.21 4.01
N HIS A 27 -15.64 4.43 4.00
CA HIS A 27 -15.04 5.65 3.46
C HIS A 27 -14.73 5.53 1.97
N THR A 28 -14.84 6.62 1.21
CA THR A 28 -14.35 6.67 -0.17
C THR A 28 -12.86 6.95 -0.14
N VAL A 29 -12.05 5.98 -0.53
CA VAL A 29 -10.58 6.10 -0.49
C VAL A 29 -10.03 6.23 -1.91
N THR A 30 -9.12 7.18 -2.10
CA THR A 30 -8.28 7.28 -3.31
C THR A 30 -6.83 7.07 -2.89
N LEU A 31 -6.21 6.03 -3.44
CA LEU A 31 -4.81 5.70 -3.18
C LEU A 31 -3.95 6.21 -4.34
N PHE A 32 -2.87 6.92 -4.00
CA PHE A 32 -1.88 7.42 -4.94
C PHE A 32 -0.57 6.70 -4.68
N GLU A 33 -0.08 5.96 -5.66
CA GLU A 33 1.26 5.36 -5.65
C GLU A 33 2.07 5.96 -6.79
N GLN A 34 3.34 6.26 -6.51
CA GLN A 34 4.22 6.90 -7.47
C GLN A 34 4.87 5.89 -8.41
N ALA A 35 5.17 4.68 -7.92
CA ALA A 35 5.72 3.61 -8.72
C ALA A 35 4.64 2.98 -9.59
N ASP A 36 4.97 2.73 -10.86
CA ASP A 36 4.13 1.92 -11.75
C ASP A 36 4.33 0.43 -11.47
N ARG A 37 4.17 0.04 -10.20
CA ARG A 37 4.33 -1.33 -9.72
C ARG A 37 2.95 -1.94 -9.55
N GLN A 38 2.71 -3.01 -10.29
CA GLN A 38 1.55 -3.87 -10.07
C GLN A 38 1.94 -5.08 -9.22
N ALA A 39 0.98 -5.60 -8.45
CA ALA A 39 1.18 -6.86 -7.75
C ALA A 39 1.21 -7.99 -8.79
N GLY A 40 2.30 -8.76 -8.83
CA GLY A 40 2.38 -9.99 -9.61
C GLY A 40 1.63 -11.14 -8.91
N GLU A 41 1.66 -12.34 -9.49
CA GLU A 41 0.98 -13.52 -8.92
C GLU A 41 1.73 -14.17 -7.75
N ASN A 42 3.04 -13.89 -7.61
CA ASN A 42 3.86 -14.46 -6.54
C ASN A 42 4.01 -13.48 -5.38
N LEU A 43 3.24 -13.70 -4.31
CA LEU A 43 3.23 -12.84 -3.12
C LEU A 43 4.59 -12.73 -2.43
N ASN A 44 5.36 -13.82 -2.35
CA ASN A 44 6.69 -13.81 -1.72
C ASN A 44 7.63 -12.91 -2.52
N ARG A 45 7.68 -13.09 -3.84
CA ARG A 45 8.47 -12.24 -4.74
C ARG A 45 8.04 -10.78 -4.64
N ASN A 46 6.73 -10.53 -4.60
CA ASN A 46 6.17 -9.20 -4.44
C ASN A 46 6.52 -8.54 -3.09
N PHE A 47 6.90 -9.30 -2.07
CA PHE A 47 7.26 -8.75 -0.77
C PHE A 47 8.78 -8.61 -0.60
N PHE A 48 9.52 -9.70 -0.83
CA PHE A 48 10.96 -9.79 -0.61
C PHE A 48 11.78 -9.09 -1.69
N ASP A 49 11.37 -9.18 -2.95
CA ASP A 49 12.09 -8.57 -4.08
C ASP A 49 11.51 -7.19 -4.42
N TRP A 50 10.78 -6.58 -3.49
CA TRP A 50 10.24 -5.24 -3.71
C TRP A 50 11.35 -4.20 -3.61
N ASP A 51 11.78 -3.69 -4.77
CA ASP A 51 12.65 -2.53 -4.88
C ASP A 51 11.96 -1.24 -4.37
N ARG A 52 12.56 -0.63 -3.34
CA ARG A 52 12.06 0.56 -2.64
C ARG A 52 13.17 1.61 -2.53
N PRO A 53 13.62 2.20 -3.65
CA PRO A 53 14.80 3.09 -3.65
C PRO A 53 14.60 4.35 -2.82
N ARG A 54 13.35 4.79 -2.64
CA ARG A 54 12.99 5.98 -1.85
C ARG A 54 12.73 5.70 -0.36
N VAL A 55 12.61 4.44 0.03
CA VAL A 55 12.38 4.03 1.43
C VAL A 55 13.27 2.81 1.76
N PRO A 56 14.60 2.91 1.58
CA PRO A 56 15.49 1.76 1.72
C PRO A 56 15.47 1.15 3.13
N GLN A 57 15.19 1.96 4.17
CA GLN A 57 15.04 1.48 5.54
C GLN A 57 13.90 0.49 5.73
N ALA A 58 12.90 0.49 4.84
CA ALA A 58 11.80 -0.48 4.88
C ALA A 58 12.23 -1.89 4.43
N ASN A 59 13.47 -2.05 3.93
CA ASN A 59 14.05 -3.34 3.56
C ASN A 59 14.92 -3.93 4.68
N HIS A 60 15.10 -3.23 5.81
CA HIS A 60 15.89 -3.75 6.92
C HIS A 60 15.09 -4.78 7.71
N PRO A 61 15.71 -5.88 8.17
CA PRO A 61 15.08 -6.79 9.12
C PRO A 61 14.74 -6.02 10.40
N HIS A 62 13.52 -6.21 10.89
CA HIS A 62 13.05 -5.73 12.19
C HIS A 62 13.39 -6.74 13.28
#